data_AF-A0A7K1ETW0-F1
#
_entry.id   AF-A0A7K1ETW0-F1
#
_cell.length_a   1.000
_cell.length_b   1.000
_cell.length_c   1.000
_cell.angle_alpha   90.00
_cell.angle_beta   90.00
_cell.angle_gamma   90.00
#
_symmetry.space_group_name_H-M   'P 1'
#
loop_
_entity.id
_entity.type
_entity.pdbx_description
1 polymer ?
#
loop_
_entity_poly.entity_id
_entity_poly.type
_entity_poly.pdbx_seq_one_letter_code
_entity_poly.pdbx_strand_id
1 'polypeptide(L)'
;MAFTREDALALDAKDGLAHYKSQFLVTDPSMCYLDGNSLGRIPKATIERINAFMVDEWGAKVVDGWADWIDEAARTGDLIGKSALGAASGQTLACDTTSVNFYQLCSAALKARPGRKKIITDLANFPTDRYILQGLARDHGCELIMIDNESSEIAEHERITPDVLAQ
;
A
#
# COMPACT_ATOMS: atom_id res chain seq x y z
N MET A 1 25.51 -15.07 20.87
CA MET A 1 24.78 -16.28 21.26
C MET A 1 23.86 -16.66 20.11
N ALA A 2 23.77 -17.94 19.76
CA ALA A 2 22.86 -18.41 18.71
C ALA A 2 21.49 -18.73 19.33
N PHE A 3 20.39 -18.33 18.67
CA PHE A 3 19.03 -18.69 19.08
C PHE A 3 18.79 -20.19 18.85
N THR A 4 18.12 -20.83 19.81
CA THR A 4 17.72 -22.25 19.75
C THR A 4 16.25 -22.40 19.33
N ARG A 5 15.84 -23.65 19.07
CA ARG A 5 14.43 -23.96 18.84
C ARG A 5 13.58 -23.72 20.10
N GLU A 6 14.11 -23.99 21.29
CA GLU A 6 13.41 -23.68 22.54
C GLU A 6 13.16 -22.17 22.69
N ASP A 7 14.13 -21.33 22.30
CA ASP A 7 13.96 -19.87 22.35
C ASP A 7 12.80 -19.41 21.44
N ALA A 8 12.71 -19.95 20.22
CA ALA A 8 11.61 -19.64 19.30
C ALA A 8 10.24 -20.06 19.86
N LEU A 9 10.14 -21.29 20.40
CA LEU A 9 8.90 -21.77 21.04
C LEU A 9 8.51 -20.92 22.26
N ALA A 10 9.49 -20.45 23.03
CA ALA A 10 9.25 -19.57 24.17
C ALA A 10 8.77 -18.17 23.75
N LEU A 11 9.18 -17.68 22.58
CA LEU A 11 8.66 -16.45 21.97
C LEU A 11 7.22 -16.65 21.47
N ASP A 12 6.96 -17.73 20.73
CA ASP A 12 5.60 -18.08 20.25
C ASP A 12 4.60 -18.19 21.41
N ALA A 13 4.99 -18.84 22.52
CA ALA A 13 4.14 -19.00 23.69
C ALA A 13 3.81 -17.68 24.41
N LYS A 14 4.60 -16.62 24.19
CA LYS A 14 4.43 -15.29 24.77
C LYS A 14 3.80 -14.30 23.79
N ASP A 15 3.56 -14.68 22.54
CA ASP A 15 2.98 -13.81 21.53
C ASP A 15 1.48 -13.59 21.79
N GLY A 16 1.12 -12.38 22.24
CA GLY A 16 -0.27 -11.98 22.44
C GLY A 16 -1.11 -11.93 21.15
N LEU A 17 -0.46 -11.96 19.98
CA LEU A 17 -1.11 -11.91 18.67
C LEU A 17 -1.25 -13.30 18.02
N ALA A 18 -0.75 -14.37 18.64
CA ALA A 18 -0.72 -15.71 18.06
C ALA A 18 -2.10 -16.21 17.56
N HIS A 19 -3.17 -15.77 18.22
CA HIS A 19 -4.55 -16.11 17.87
C HIS A 19 -4.96 -15.60 16.47
N TYR A 20 -4.38 -14.51 15.96
CA TYR A 20 -4.68 -13.98 14.62
C TYR A 20 -4.28 -14.94 13.51
N LYS A 21 -3.27 -15.81 13.71
CA LYS A 21 -2.90 -16.83 12.73
C LYS A 21 -4.09 -17.70 12.31
N SER A 22 -5.00 -17.98 13.24
CA SER A 22 -6.21 -18.78 12.98
C SER A 22 -7.23 -18.11 12.06
N GLN A 23 -7.12 -16.78 11.86
CA GLN A 23 -8.02 -15.99 11.01
C GLN A 23 -7.67 -16.09 9.51
N PHE A 24 -6.51 -16.63 9.17
CA PHE A 24 -6.04 -16.76 7.79
C PHE A 24 -6.26 -18.17 7.25
N LEU A 25 -6.46 -18.27 5.94
CA LEU A 25 -6.49 -19.56 5.26
C LEU A 25 -5.06 -20.12 5.16
N VAL A 26 -4.85 -21.28 5.78
CA VAL A 26 -3.61 -22.05 5.70
C VAL A 26 -3.93 -23.40 5.07
N THR A 27 -3.59 -23.55 3.79
CA THR A 27 -3.81 -24.77 3.02
C THR A 27 -2.68 -25.79 3.21
N ASP A 28 -1.45 -25.31 3.38
CA ASP A 28 -0.27 -26.12 3.70
C ASP A 28 0.30 -25.68 5.05
N PRO A 29 0.18 -26.51 6.11
CA PRO A 29 0.70 -26.18 7.44
C PRO A 29 2.23 -26.27 7.53
N SER A 30 2.91 -26.88 6.54
CA SER A 30 4.37 -27.01 6.50
C SER A 30 5.06 -25.82 5.83
N MET A 31 4.33 -25.00 5.08
CA MET A 31 4.86 -23.84 4.38
C MET A 31 5.23 -22.71 5.34
N CYS A 32 6.50 -22.31 5.31
CA CYS A 32 6.97 -21.06 5.92
C CYS A 32 6.86 -19.92 4.89
N TYR A 33 5.77 -19.15 4.93
CA TYR A 33 5.51 -18.09 3.96
C TYR A 33 6.07 -16.75 4.45
N LEU A 34 7.18 -16.31 3.82
CA LEU A 34 7.96 -15.13 4.22
C LEU A 34 7.91 -13.99 3.19
N ASP A 35 6.93 -14.02 2.27
CA ASP A 35 6.77 -13.01 1.19
C ASP A 35 5.42 -12.27 1.28
N GLY A 36 4.92 -12.11 2.51
CA GLY A 36 3.63 -11.46 2.80
C GLY A 36 3.61 -9.96 2.50
N ASN A 37 4.78 -9.33 2.35
CA ASN A 37 4.95 -7.95 1.90
C ASN A 37 4.62 -7.77 0.41
N SER A 38 4.77 -8.83 -0.39
CA SER A 38 4.41 -8.83 -1.81
C SER A 38 2.93 -9.16 -1.98
N LEU A 39 2.48 -10.27 -1.36
CA LEU A 39 1.08 -10.67 -1.38
C LEU A 39 0.64 -11.22 -0.02
N GLY A 40 -0.31 -10.53 0.61
CA GLY A 40 -0.86 -10.96 1.90
C GLY A 40 -1.59 -12.30 1.81
N ARG A 41 -1.46 -13.13 2.86
CA ARG A 41 -2.26 -14.35 3.00
C ARG A 41 -3.74 -13.97 3.18
N ILE A 42 -4.65 -14.69 2.51
CA ILE A 42 -6.07 -14.37 2.53
C ILE A 42 -6.72 -14.64 3.91
N PRO A 43 -7.44 -13.66 4.49
CA PRO A 43 -8.29 -13.88 5.65
C PRO A 43 -9.51 -14.77 5.31
N LYS A 44 -9.91 -15.65 6.23
CA LYS A 44 -11.10 -16.51 6.05
C LYS A 44 -12.38 -15.70 5.86
N ALA A 45 -12.53 -14.60 6.62
CA ALA A 45 -13.68 -13.70 6.53
C ALA A 45 -13.82 -13.05 5.14
N THR A 46 -12.71 -12.83 4.42
CA THR A 46 -12.75 -12.30 3.05
C THR A 46 -13.44 -13.30 2.12
N ILE A 47 -13.15 -14.59 2.26
CA ILE A 47 -13.77 -15.66 1.46
C ILE A 47 -15.28 -15.70 1.70
N GLU A 48 -15.68 -15.69 2.98
CA GLU A 48 -17.09 -15.70 3.38
C GLU A 48 -17.84 -14.47 2.83
N ARG A 49 -17.26 -13.28 3.00
CA ARG A 49 -17.89 -12.02 2.56
C ARG A 49 -18.03 -11.93 1.05
N ILE A 50 -17.02 -12.33 0.28
CA ILE A 50 -17.07 -12.29 -1.19
C ILE A 50 -18.10 -13.30 -1.72
N ASN A 51 -18.18 -14.50 -1.15
CA ASN A 51 -19.19 -15.49 -1.53
C ASN A 51 -20.61 -14.98 -1.27
N ALA A 52 -20.86 -14.39 -0.08
CA ALA A 52 -22.15 -13.78 0.24
C ALA A 52 -22.48 -12.62 -0.70
N PHE A 53 -21.52 -11.73 -0.98
CA PHE A 53 -21.71 -10.63 -1.93
C PHE A 53 -22.14 -11.12 -3.31
N MET A 54 -21.52 -12.19 -3.84
CA MET A 54 -21.88 -12.71 -5.16
C MET A 54 -23.31 -13.24 -5.23
N VAL A 55 -23.78 -13.95 -4.20
CA VAL A 55 -25.09 -14.63 -4.22
C VAL A 55 -26.20 -13.71 -3.68
N ASP A 56 -26.01 -13.19 -2.47
CA ASP A 56 -27.06 -12.53 -1.69
C ASP A 56 -27.18 -11.03 -1.99
N GLU A 57 -26.13 -10.44 -2.56
CA GLU A 57 -26.12 -9.02 -2.93
C GLU A 57 -26.19 -8.84 -4.45
N TRP A 58 -25.12 -9.15 -5.17
CA TRP A 58 -25.08 -8.91 -6.62
C TRP A 58 -26.09 -9.77 -7.37
N GLY A 59 -26.12 -11.08 -7.13
CA GLY A 59 -27.04 -12.00 -7.79
C GLY A 59 -28.52 -11.68 -7.50
N ALA A 60 -28.85 -11.35 -6.25
CA ALA A 60 -30.23 -11.08 -5.84
C ALA A 60 -30.71 -9.66 -6.19
N LYS A 61 -29.87 -8.63 -6.01
CA LYS A 61 -30.29 -7.22 -6.12
C LYS A 61 -30.00 -6.61 -7.49
N VAL A 62 -29.03 -7.14 -8.23
CA VAL A 62 -28.60 -6.59 -9.53
C VAL A 62 -28.36 -5.07 -9.42
N VAL A 63 -29.06 -4.25 -10.19
CA VAL A 63 -28.89 -2.79 -10.21
C VAL A 63 -29.41 -2.13 -8.93
N ASP A 64 -30.39 -2.73 -8.25
CA ASP A 64 -30.97 -2.17 -7.03
C ASP A 64 -29.97 -2.18 -5.87
N GLY A 65 -28.90 -2.98 -5.95
CA GLY A 65 -27.81 -3.02 -4.98
C GLY A 65 -26.94 -1.76 -4.94
N TRP A 66 -27.02 -0.88 -5.96
CA TRP A 66 -26.21 0.34 -6.00
C TRP A 66 -26.35 1.22 -4.75
N ALA A 67 -27.56 1.30 -4.18
CA ALA A 67 -27.80 2.08 -2.97
C ALA A 67 -26.98 1.60 -1.77
N ASP A 68 -26.60 0.32 -1.74
CA ASP A 68 -25.77 -0.26 -0.68
C ASP A 68 -24.26 -0.07 -0.96
N TRP A 69 -23.86 -0.13 -2.24
CA TRP A 69 -22.44 -0.20 -2.64
C TRP A 69 -21.79 1.15 -2.93
N ILE A 70 -22.58 2.18 -3.24
CA ILE A 70 -22.07 3.46 -3.75
C ILE A 70 -21.04 4.13 -2.81
N ASP A 71 -21.20 3.93 -1.49
CA ASP A 71 -20.36 4.54 -0.46
C ASP A 71 -19.23 3.62 0.03
N GLU A 72 -19.07 2.40 -0.53
CA GLU A 72 -18.10 1.42 -0.01
C GLU A 72 -16.64 1.92 -0.07
N ALA A 73 -16.29 2.70 -1.11
CA ALA A 73 -14.96 3.29 -1.21
C ALA A 73 -14.65 4.24 -0.04
N ALA A 74 -15.63 5.05 0.38
CA ALA A 74 -15.50 5.98 1.51
C ALA A 74 -15.54 5.23 2.85
N ARG A 75 -16.49 4.30 3.03
CA ARG A 75 -16.59 3.50 4.27
C ARG A 75 -15.34 2.67 4.52
N THR A 76 -14.80 2.04 3.48
CA THR A 76 -13.55 1.27 3.54
C THR A 76 -12.36 2.19 3.77
N GLY A 77 -12.32 3.34 3.08
CA GLY A 77 -11.29 4.34 3.28
C GLY A 77 -11.23 4.86 4.72
N ASP A 78 -12.37 5.21 5.33
CA ASP A 78 -12.45 5.65 6.71
C ASP A 78 -11.99 4.58 7.70
N LEU A 79 -12.29 3.30 7.42
CA LEU A 79 -11.79 2.19 8.22
C LEU A 79 -10.26 2.06 8.14
N ILE A 80 -9.68 2.19 6.96
CA ILE A 80 -8.22 2.17 6.77
C ILE A 80 -7.59 3.39 7.47
N GLY A 81 -8.16 4.57 7.26
CA GLY A 81 -7.72 5.84 7.83
C GLY A 81 -7.56 5.78 9.34
N LYS A 82 -8.61 5.34 10.04
CA LYS A 82 -8.60 5.24 11.52
C LYS A 82 -7.73 4.10 12.06
N SER A 83 -7.55 3.02 11.29
CA SER A 83 -6.89 1.80 11.79
C SER A 83 -5.38 1.80 11.55
N ALA A 84 -4.90 2.48 10.50
CA ALA A 84 -3.51 2.36 10.05
C ALA A 84 -2.83 3.69 9.70
N LEU A 85 -3.58 4.71 9.25
CA LEU A 85 -2.99 5.94 8.70
C LEU A 85 -3.06 7.15 9.65
N GLY A 86 -3.90 7.09 10.68
CA GLY A 86 -4.17 8.24 11.55
C GLY A 86 -4.97 9.36 10.86
N ALA A 87 -5.68 9.04 9.77
CA ALA A 87 -6.50 9.98 9.03
C ALA A 87 -7.90 10.11 9.64
N ALA A 88 -8.49 11.31 9.58
CA ALA A 88 -9.87 11.54 10.01
C ALA A 88 -10.88 11.02 8.98
N SER A 89 -12.15 10.87 9.39
CA SER A 89 -13.24 10.51 8.48
C SER A 89 -13.34 11.49 7.31
N GLY A 90 -13.56 10.96 6.12
CA GLY A 90 -13.62 11.71 4.86
C GLY A 90 -12.27 12.08 4.25
N GLN A 91 -11.15 11.64 4.83
CA GLN A 91 -9.79 11.93 4.33
C GLN A 91 -9.13 10.77 3.58
N THR A 92 -9.80 9.63 3.43
CA THR A 92 -9.25 8.44 2.74
C THR A 92 -10.34 7.75 1.93
N LEU A 93 -9.97 7.28 0.74
CA LEU A 93 -10.81 6.42 -0.11
C LEU A 93 -10.05 5.13 -0.43
N ALA A 94 -10.75 4.00 -0.48
CA ALA A 94 -10.23 2.76 -1.03
C ALA A 94 -10.73 2.60 -2.48
N CYS A 95 -9.90 2.99 -3.45
CA CYS A 95 -10.27 3.01 -4.87
C CYS A 95 -9.07 2.67 -5.77
N ASP A 96 -9.37 2.26 -7.00
CA ASP A 96 -8.42 2.00 -8.09
C ASP A 96 -7.19 1.16 -7.67
N THR A 97 -6.02 1.48 -8.23
CA THR A 97 -4.72 0.89 -7.91
C THR A 97 -3.77 1.97 -7.41
N THR A 98 -2.68 1.58 -6.76
CA THR A 98 -1.64 2.51 -6.31
C THR A 98 -1.16 3.41 -7.44
N SER A 99 -0.85 2.86 -8.62
CA SER A 99 -0.39 3.62 -9.79
C SER A 99 -1.41 4.66 -10.27
N VAL A 100 -2.70 4.31 -10.32
CA VAL A 100 -3.75 5.24 -10.77
C VAL A 100 -3.94 6.37 -9.75
N ASN A 101 -4.04 6.04 -8.47
CA ASN A 101 -4.17 7.03 -7.40
C ASN A 101 -2.95 7.95 -7.34
N PHE A 102 -1.75 7.40 -7.50
CA PHE A 102 -0.50 8.17 -7.52
C PHE A 102 -0.46 9.14 -8.71
N TYR A 103 -0.83 8.68 -9.91
CA TYR A 103 -0.95 9.56 -11.07
C TYR A 103 -1.93 10.71 -10.85
N GLN A 104 -3.14 10.41 -10.34
CA GLN A 104 -4.17 11.42 -10.08
C GLN A 104 -3.68 12.45 -9.06
N LEU A 105 -3.06 11.99 -7.96
CA LEU A 105 -2.51 12.85 -6.91
C LEU A 105 -1.38 13.74 -7.43
N CYS A 106 -0.40 13.18 -8.14
CA CYS A 106 0.71 13.94 -8.71
C CYS A 106 0.21 14.97 -9.75
N SER A 107 -0.74 14.59 -10.61
CA SER A 107 -1.36 15.53 -11.57
C SER A 107 -2.05 16.70 -10.85
N ALA A 108 -2.81 16.41 -9.78
CA ALA A 108 -3.46 17.44 -8.97
C ALA A 108 -2.44 18.36 -8.27
N ALA A 109 -1.36 17.80 -7.70
CA ALA A 109 -0.31 18.54 -7.04
C ALA A 109 0.42 19.51 -8.00
N LEU A 110 0.73 19.05 -9.22
CA LEU A 110 1.34 19.89 -10.26
C LEU A 110 0.42 21.05 -10.67
N LYS A 111 -0.87 20.77 -10.88
CA LYS A 111 -1.88 21.80 -11.21
C LYS A 111 -2.06 22.83 -10.09
N ALA A 112 -1.94 22.42 -8.82
CA ALA A 112 -2.05 23.30 -7.68
C ALA A 112 -0.84 24.27 -7.54
N ARG A 113 0.31 23.96 -8.13
CA ARG A 113 1.55 24.74 -8.02
C ARG A 113 2.19 25.01 -9.39
N PRO A 114 1.50 25.70 -10.32
CA PRO A 114 1.94 25.80 -11.73
C PRO A 114 3.32 26.46 -11.94
N GLY A 115 3.78 27.28 -10.99
CA GLY A 115 5.10 27.92 -11.04
C GLY A 115 6.26 27.06 -10.53
N ARG A 116 6.01 25.87 -9.96
CA ARG A 116 7.06 24.93 -9.54
C ARG A 116 7.27 23.92 -10.66
N LYS A 117 8.49 23.86 -11.20
CA LYS A 117 8.83 23.06 -12.39
C LYS A 117 9.81 21.92 -12.14
N LYS A 118 10.07 21.60 -10.87
CA LYS A 118 10.95 20.48 -10.48
C LYS A 118 10.13 19.44 -9.74
N ILE A 119 10.21 18.20 -10.21
CA ILE A 119 9.72 17.01 -9.52
C ILE A 119 10.95 16.29 -9.00
N ILE A 120 10.98 15.92 -7.73
CA ILE A 120 12.12 15.24 -7.11
C ILE A 120 11.64 13.85 -6.67
N THR A 121 12.39 12.83 -7.04
CA THR A 121 12.25 11.43 -6.58
C THR A 121 13.64 10.80 -6.53
N ASP A 122 13.72 9.56 -6.08
CA ASP A 122 14.97 8.80 -6.02
C ASP A 122 14.95 7.56 -6.92
N LEU A 123 16.14 6.99 -7.17
CA LEU A 123 16.32 5.84 -8.05
C LEU A 123 15.84 4.53 -7.41
N ALA A 124 15.95 4.40 -6.09
CA ALA A 124 15.48 3.23 -5.34
C ALA A 124 13.94 3.13 -5.29
N ASN A 125 13.23 4.24 -5.58
CA ASN A 125 11.78 4.25 -5.66
C ASN A 125 11.25 3.27 -6.72
N PHE A 126 10.06 2.71 -6.44
CA PHE A 126 9.52 1.62 -7.22
C PHE A 126 9.33 2.02 -8.71
N PRO A 127 9.61 1.12 -9.68
CA PRO A 127 9.68 1.51 -11.09
C PRO A 127 8.41 2.19 -11.64
N THR A 128 7.21 1.78 -11.20
CA THR A 128 5.96 2.36 -11.72
C THR A 128 5.82 3.85 -11.33
N ASP A 129 6.20 4.21 -10.11
CA ASP A 129 6.20 5.58 -9.61
C ASP A 129 7.14 6.44 -10.46
N ARG A 130 8.35 5.94 -10.74
CA ARG A 130 9.33 6.63 -11.60
C ARG A 130 8.80 6.85 -13.01
N TYR A 131 8.16 5.85 -13.62
CA TYR A 131 7.59 5.98 -14.97
C TYR A 131 6.43 6.99 -15.02
N ILE A 132 5.57 6.99 -14.00
CA ILE A 132 4.47 7.95 -13.87
C ILE A 132 5.01 9.38 -13.75
N LEU A 133 5.99 9.59 -12.87
CA LEU A 133 6.60 10.92 -12.69
C LEU A 133 7.33 11.39 -13.95
N GLN A 134 8.00 10.49 -14.66
CA GLN A 134 8.64 10.80 -15.94
C GLN A 134 7.62 11.24 -17.00
N GLY A 135 6.49 10.54 -17.10
CA GLY A 135 5.39 10.92 -17.99
C GLY A 135 4.82 12.29 -17.64
N LEU A 136 4.47 12.51 -16.38
CA LEU A 136 3.93 13.77 -15.89
C LEU A 136 4.92 14.94 -16.06
N ALA A 137 6.22 14.71 -15.84
CA ALA A 137 7.24 15.72 -16.05
C ALA A 137 7.26 16.19 -17.51
N ARG A 138 7.27 15.26 -18.46
CA ARG A 138 7.21 15.56 -19.89
C ARG A 138 5.93 16.32 -20.27
N ASP A 139 4.78 15.86 -19.81
CA ASP A 139 3.48 16.41 -20.20
C ASP A 139 3.23 17.81 -19.62
N HIS A 140 3.84 18.14 -18.46
CA HIS A 140 3.71 19.43 -17.80
C HIS A 140 4.93 20.36 -17.96
N GLY A 141 5.91 19.96 -18.78
CA GLY A 141 7.15 20.71 -18.99
C GLY A 141 7.93 20.96 -17.68
N CYS A 142 8.00 19.93 -16.83
CA CYS A 142 8.79 19.94 -15.61
C CYS A 142 10.10 19.17 -15.80
N GLU A 143 11.11 19.55 -15.04
CA GLU A 143 12.34 18.80 -14.85
C GLU A 143 12.11 17.71 -13.79
N LEU A 144 12.48 16.46 -14.11
CA LEU A 144 12.51 15.37 -13.15
C LEU A 144 13.95 15.23 -12.63
N ILE A 145 14.12 15.40 -11.32
CA ILE A 145 15.37 15.23 -10.60
C ILE A 145 15.35 13.85 -9.94
N MET A 146 16.32 13.02 -10.29
CA MET A 146 16.53 11.68 -9.73
C MET A 146 17.70 11.72 -8.76
N ILE A 147 17.45 11.36 -7.51
CA ILE A 147 18.49 11.19 -6.48
C ILE A 147 19.06 9.78 -6.61
N ASP A 148 20.38 9.67 -6.79
CA ASP A 148 21.07 8.37 -6.89
C ASP A 148 21.35 7.79 -5.50
N ASN A 149 20.30 7.33 -4.82
CA ASN A 149 20.39 6.66 -3.52
C ASN A 149 20.56 5.13 -3.60
N GLU A 150 20.60 4.55 -4.81
CA GLU A 150 20.93 3.13 -4.98
C GLU A 150 22.43 2.87 -4.82
N SER A 151 23.26 3.87 -5.12
CA SER A 151 24.70 3.80 -4.92
C SER A 151 25.06 3.87 -3.43
N SER A 152 25.73 2.82 -2.94
CA SER A 152 26.28 2.78 -1.57
C SER A 152 27.41 3.79 -1.33
N GLU A 153 27.96 4.39 -2.39
CA GLU A 153 28.92 5.50 -2.29
C GLU A 153 28.21 6.83 -1.93
N ILE A 154 26.91 6.93 -2.21
CA ILE A 154 26.10 8.14 -2.05
C ILE A 154 25.17 8.02 -0.83
N ALA A 155 24.54 6.85 -0.64
CA ALA A 155 23.57 6.63 0.43
C ALA A 155 23.77 5.29 1.15
N GLU A 156 23.60 5.30 2.47
CA GLU A 156 23.53 4.08 3.29
C GLU A 156 22.06 3.65 3.41
N HIS A 157 21.76 2.39 3.06
CA HIS A 157 20.40 1.81 3.12
C HIS A 157 19.36 2.62 2.32
N GLU A 158 19.75 3.14 1.15
CA GLU A 158 18.89 3.94 0.26
C GLU A 158 18.34 5.22 0.91
N ARG A 159 18.89 5.60 2.07
CA ARG A 159 18.36 6.70 2.87
C ARG A 159 18.75 8.04 2.29
N ILE A 160 17.74 8.86 1.99
CA ILE A 160 17.93 10.25 1.59
C ILE A 160 18.14 11.12 2.83
N THR A 161 19.27 11.81 2.91
CA THR A 161 19.61 12.75 3.98
C THR A 161 19.67 14.19 3.45
N PRO A 162 19.66 15.22 4.30
CA PRO A 162 19.88 16.61 3.86
C PRO A 162 21.19 16.80 3.06
N ASP A 163 22.25 16.05 3.38
CA ASP A 163 23.54 16.13 2.67
C ASP A 163 23.45 15.54 1.26
N VAL A 164 22.69 14.44 1.08
CA VAL A 164 22.41 13.86 -0.25
C VAL A 164 21.57 14.82 -1.09
N LEU A 165 20.62 15.54 -0.47
CA LEU A 165 19.78 16.52 -1.16
C LEU A 165 20.50 17.83 -1.52
N ALA A 166 21.64 18.11 -0.89
CA ALA A 166 22.39 19.35 -1.09
C ALA A 166 23.42 19.27 -2.24
N GLN A 167 23.68 18.06 -2.76
CA GLN A 167 24.55 17.80 -3.91
C GLN A 167 23.81 18.07 -5.22
#